data_AF-A0A3D2X7U6-F1
#
_entry.id   AF-A0A3D2X7U6-F1
#
_cell.length_a   1.000
_cell.length_b   1.000
_cell.length_c   1.000
_cell.angle_alpha   90.00
_cell.angle_beta   90.00
_cell.angle_gamma   90.00
#
_symmetry.space_group_name_H-M   'P 1'
#
loop_
_entity.id
_entity.type
_entity.pdbx_description
1 polymer ?
#
loop_
_entity_poly.entity_id
_entity_poly.type
_entity_poly.pdbx_seq_one_letter_code
_entity_poly.pdbx_strand_id
1 'polypeptide(L)'
;MNFVYVPIDSRACNNLFPMQLAKLQGIEVISPPKEIMDDFMIPSNYDSLKKWLYETCSDDTVLILSVDNFTMGSLLNSRSNSVSIETCMERMDEVKALKNKYPGMKIYAFNVLMRTSISTLSTASIENWNYVNEYSQLVHKAELYNREEDRLRISELEALIPSKVLETYLYSRKKNALVNKMSVEFVKEGIFHCLSIVQEDSTPYGMQKKEQVELSELIRNYGLHEKISLHNGTDEAGCLCMAKAIADYKGIKTKLSYVYLNDNRDTFAASYEDRLFHENLLSHSKFAGIELVDGDLSLEDVLVIYTPVNRQYEASIGDGTPPCDYSSETLNQFAKRVAELIDTGKRVYFLDVAYANGGQGDILHRIHKFVDVTKL
;
A
#
# COMPACT_ATOMS: atom_id res chain seq x y z
N MET A 1 17.99 -19.24 8.67
CA MET A 1 16.98 -18.49 7.92
C MET A 1 17.28 -17.01 8.09
N ASN A 2 17.59 -16.32 6.99
CA ASN A 2 17.99 -14.92 7.01
C ASN A 2 16.85 -14.05 6.46
N PHE A 3 16.43 -13.00 7.17
CA PHE A 3 15.43 -12.05 6.66
C PHE A 3 16.12 -10.87 5.99
N VAL A 4 15.84 -10.67 4.72
CA VAL A 4 16.39 -9.58 3.89
C VAL A 4 15.24 -8.71 3.40
N TYR A 5 15.39 -7.40 3.47
CA TYR A 5 14.35 -6.46 3.04
C TYR A 5 14.89 -5.40 2.09
N VAL A 6 14.26 -5.26 0.93
CA VAL A 6 14.48 -4.13 0.01
C VAL A 6 13.22 -3.24 0.06
N PRO A 7 13.27 -2.07 0.73
CA PRO A 7 12.13 -1.18 0.84
C PRO A 7 11.84 -0.47 -0.48
N ILE A 8 10.61 0.05 -0.63
CA ILE A 8 10.23 0.79 -1.85
C ILE A 8 10.91 2.15 -1.97
N ASP A 9 11.15 2.80 -0.83
CA ASP A 9 11.92 4.02 -0.73
C ASP A 9 12.51 4.20 0.69
N SER A 10 13.24 5.29 0.88
CA SER A 10 13.96 5.63 2.11
C SER A 10 13.08 6.19 3.23
N ARG A 11 11.78 6.44 3.01
CA ARG A 11 10.88 7.03 4.02
C ARG A 11 10.70 6.08 5.21
N ALA A 12 10.49 6.64 6.41
CA ALA A 12 10.40 5.85 7.64
C ALA A 12 9.25 4.82 7.62
N CYS A 13 8.09 5.17 7.04
CA CYS A 13 6.97 4.24 6.87
C CYS A 13 7.35 3.01 6.04
N ASN A 14 8.19 3.19 5.02
CA ASN A 14 8.58 2.15 4.09
C ASN A 14 9.84 1.40 4.51
N ASN A 15 10.75 2.02 5.24
CA ASN A 15 12.01 1.40 5.64
C ASN A 15 12.00 0.97 7.11
N LEU A 16 11.74 1.92 8.03
CA LEU A 16 11.87 1.71 9.47
C LEU A 16 10.76 0.83 10.06
N PHE A 17 9.50 1.07 9.70
CA PHE A 17 8.36 0.38 10.34
C PHE A 17 8.33 -1.13 10.06
N PRO A 18 8.60 -1.63 8.83
CA PRO A 18 8.69 -3.06 8.58
C PRO A 18 9.80 -3.73 9.41
N MET A 19 10.96 -3.08 9.55
CA MET A 19 12.05 -3.59 10.38
C MET A 19 11.68 -3.62 11.87
N GLN A 20 11.00 -2.57 12.37
CA GLN A 20 10.51 -2.54 13.75
C GLN A 20 9.49 -3.65 14.02
N LEU A 21 8.58 -3.90 13.08
CA LEU A 21 7.60 -5.00 13.18
C LEU A 21 8.29 -6.36 13.30
N ALA A 22 9.34 -6.61 12.50
CA ALA A 22 10.13 -7.83 12.61
C ALA A 22 10.87 -7.93 13.96
N LYS A 23 11.44 -6.83 14.42
CA LYS A 23 12.14 -6.77 15.70
C LYS A 23 11.24 -7.05 16.90
N LEU A 24 9.98 -6.61 16.87
CA LEU A 24 8.97 -6.97 17.89
C LEU A 24 8.76 -8.49 18.00
N GLN A 25 9.07 -9.22 16.93
CA GLN A 25 9.00 -10.67 16.85
C GLN A 25 10.36 -11.35 17.05
N GLY A 26 11.39 -10.62 17.48
CA GLY A 26 12.74 -11.14 17.69
C GLY A 26 13.45 -11.55 16.40
N ILE A 27 13.05 -10.98 15.26
CA ILE A 27 13.65 -11.24 13.95
C ILE A 27 14.50 -10.05 13.57
N GLU A 28 15.80 -10.31 13.37
CA GLU A 28 16.72 -9.34 12.79
C GLU A 28 16.57 -9.35 11.27
N VAL A 29 16.48 -8.16 10.67
CA VAL A 29 16.29 -7.96 9.23
C VAL A 29 17.48 -7.21 8.67
N ILE A 30 18.06 -7.73 7.59
CA ILE A 30 19.14 -7.08 6.86
C ILE A 30 18.52 -6.23 5.74
N SER A 31 18.80 -4.93 5.75
CA SER A 31 18.34 -3.96 4.75
C SER A 31 19.55 -3.37 4.02
N PRO A 32 19.43 -2.94 2.75
CA PRO A 32 20.54 -2.34 2.04
C PRO A 32 21.06 -1.08 2.75
N PRO A 33 22.38 -0.82 2.68
CA PRO A 33 22.96 0.38 3.26
C PRO A 33 22.39 1.65 2.60
N LYS A 34 22.26 2.74 3.36
CA LYS A 34 21.61 3.98 2.89
C LYS A 34 22.28 4.55 1.64
N GLU A 35 23.59 4.35 1.49
CA GLU A 35 24.41 4.88 0.40
C GLU A 35 24.06 4.30 -0.97
N ILE A 36 23.38 3.14 -1.02
CA ILE A 36 22.95 2.51 -2.28
C ILE A 36 21.43 2.62 -2.49
N MET A 37 20.72 3.15 -1.49
CA MET A 37 19.28 3.39 -1.53
C MET A 37 18.97 4.77 -2.10
N ASP A 38 17.70 5.02 -2.37
CA ASP A 38 17.21 6.32 -2.83
C ASP A 38 17.43 7.43 -1.80
N ASP A 39 17.54 8.65 -2.30
CA ASP A 39 17.46 9.87 -1.51
C ASP A 39 16.51 10.84 -2.21
N PHE A 40 15.23 10.73 -1.86
CA PHE A 40 14.14 11.51 -2.43
C PHE A 40 14.06 11.41 -3.96
N MET A 41 14.65 12.36 -4.69
CA MET A 41 14.68 12.38 -6.16
C MET A 41 15.76 11.46 -6.75
N ILE A 42 16.79 11.11 -5.96
CA ILE A 42 17.89 10.27 -6.41
C ILE A 42 17.44 8.81 -6.29
N PRO A 43 17.39 8.02 -7.38
CA PRO A 43 17.02 6.60 -7.31
C PRO A 43 18.10 5.76 -6.60
N SER A 44 17.70 4.61 -6.07
CA SER A 44 18.62 3.58 -5.61
C SER A 44 19.60 3.16 -6.73
N ASN A 45 20.84 2.86 -6.36
CA ASN A 45 21.86 2.42 -7.30
C ASN A 45 21.64 0.93 -7.64
N TYR A 46 21.07 0.67 -8.82
CA TYR A 46 20.75 -0.69 -9.26
C TYR A 46 21.93 -1.67 -9.19
N ASP A 47 23.10 -1.30 -9.72
CA ASP A 47 24.23 -2.23 -9.79
C ASP A 47 24.76 -2.60 -8.40
N SER A 48 24.76 -1.63 -7.49
CA SER A 48 25.17 -1.83 -6.11
C SER A 48 24.12 -2.61 -5.32
N LEU A 49 22.82 -2.35 -5.53
CA LEU A 49 21.72 -3.10 -4.91
C LEU A 49 21.70 -4.56 -5.39
N LYS A 50 21.89 -4.79 -6.69
CA LYS A 50 22.05 -6.13 -7.27
C LYS A 50 23.22 -6.85 -6.62
N LYS A 51 24.41 -6.24 -6.62
CA LYS A 51 25.60 -6.83 -6.00
C LYS A 51 25.35 -7.19 -4.54
N TRP A 52 24.78 -6.26 -3.77
CA TRP A 52 24.45 -6.46 -2.36
C TRP A 52 23.49 -7.64 -2.14
N LEU A 53 22.45 -7.80 -2.97
CA LEU A 53 21.54 -8.95 -2.91
C LEU A 53 22.28 -10.28 -3.13
N TYR A 54 23.17 -10.35 -4.11
CA TYR A 54 23.94 -11.57 -4.38
C TYR A 54 24.93 -11.93 -3.26
N GLU A 55 25.43 -10.93 -2.53
CA GLU A 55 26.33 -11.09 -1.37
C GLU A 55 25.57 -11.42 -0.08
N THR A 56 24.33 -10.96 0.06
CA THR A 56 23.52 -11.08 1.29
C THR A 56 22.59 -12.29 1.29
N CYS A 57 22.04 -12.64 0.12
CA CYS A 57 21.08 -13.73 -0.01
C CYS A 57 21.76 -15.10 -0.16
N SER A 58 21.06 -16.11 0.33
CA SER A 58 21.39 -17.53 0.36
C SER A 58 20.13 -18.38 0.16
N ASP A 59 20.28 -19.70 0.04
CA ASP A 59 19.14 -20.63 -0.09
C ASP A 59 18.14 -20.56 1.07
N ASP A 60 18.56 -20.20 2.28
CA ASP A 60 17.69 -20.09 3.45
C ASP A 60 17.17 -18.66 3.68
N THR A 61 17.26 -17.78 2.67
CA THR A 61 16.80 -16.40 2.76
C THR A 61 15.28 -16.27 2.60
N VAL A 62 14.68 -15.43 3.43
CA VAL A 62 13.35 -14.85 3.27
C VAL A 62 13.54 -13.42 2.80
N LEU A 63 13.31 -13.16 1.52
CA LEU A 63 13.48 -11.86 0.90
C LEU A 63 12.12 -11.17 0.79
N ILE A 64 11.99 -10.00 1.41
CA ILE A 64 10.89 -9.07 1.18
C ILE A 64 11.38 -8.04 0.14
N LEU A 65 10.73 -7.99 -1.02
CA LEU A 65 11.24 -7.26 -2.19
C LEU A 65 10.23 -6.24 -2.72
N SER A 66 10.59 -4.96 -2.67
CA SER A 66 9.95 -3.97 -3.53
C SER A 66 10.42 -4.14 -4.99
N VAL A 67 9.50 -4.51 -5.87
CA VAL A 67 9.78 -4.63 -7.30
C VAL A 67 10.05 -3.26 -7.92
N ASP A 68 9.29 -2.22 -7.51
CA ASP A 68 9.50 -0.84 -7.97
C ASP A 68 10.91 -0.33 -7.65
N ASN A 69 11.41 -0.54 -6.42
CA ASN A 69 12.76 -0.13 -6.08
C ASN A 69 13.79 -0.89 -6.93
N PHE A 70 13.71 -2.22 -6.97
CA PHE A 70 14.71 -3.01 -7.68
C PHE A 70 14.76 -2.73 -9.18
N THR A 71 13.59 -2.52 -9.81
CA THR A 71 13.50 -2.31 -11.26
C THR A 71 13.61 -0.83 -11.67
N MET A 72 13.14 0.10 -10.85
CA MET A 72 13.00 1.53 -11.20
C MET A 72 13.64 2.50 -10.20
N GLY A 73 14.16 2.02 -9.08
CA GLY A 73 15.03 2.76 -8.15
C GLY A 73 14.34 3.34 -6.92
N SER A 74 13.05 3.69 -7.02
CA SER A 74 12.21 4.08 -5.88
C SER A 74 10.74 4.23 -6.31
N LEU A 75 9.84 4.42 -5.35
CA LEU A 75 8.44 4.80 -5.64
C LEU A 75 8.35 6.06 -6.51
N LEU A 76 9.14 7.09 -6.22
CA LEU A 76 9.09 8.33 -6.98
C LEU A 76 9.62 8.16 -8.40
N ASN A 77 10.70 7.38 -8.56
CA ASN A 77 11.31 7.15 -9.86
C ASN A 77 10.48 6.20 -10.76
N SER A 78 9.67 5.30 -10.19
CA SER A 78 8.76 4.45 -10.98
C SER A 78 7.76 5.26 -11.80
N ARG A 79 7.40 6.47 -11.33
CA ARG A 79 6.51 7.44 -11.99
C ARG A 79 7.20 8.31 -13.05
N SER A 80 8.45 8.04 -13.37
CA SER A 80 9.24 8.80 -14.34
C SER A 80 9.66 7.96 -15.54
N ASN A 81 10.25 8.61 -16.54
CA ASN A 81 10.86 7.96 -17.71
C ASN A 81 12.39 7.78 -17.59
N SER A 82 12.95 7.85 -16.37
CA SER A 82 14.40 7.72 -16.13
C SER A 82 14.96 6.33 -16.45
N VAL A 83 14.12 5.29 -16.35
CA VAL A 83 14.44 3.90 -16.71
C VAL A 83 13.50 3.42 -17.81
N SER A 84 14.08 2.82 -18.86
CA SER A 84 13.30 2.30 -19.99
C SER A 84 12.55 1.02 -19.63
N ILE A 85 11.57 0.63 -20.46
CA ILE A 85 10.83 -0.62 -20.28
C ILE A 85 11.78 -1.81 -20.42
N GLU A 86 12.66 -1.78 -21.41
CA GLU A 86 13.64 -2.83 -21.70
C GLU A 86 14.54 -3.06 -20.49
N THR A 87 15.10 -1.98 -19.92
CA THR A 87 15.91 -2.09 -18.70
C THR A 87 15.08 -2.62 -17.53
N CYS A 88 13.81 -2.25 -17.37
CA CYS A 88 12.98 -2.83 -16.31
C CYS A 88 12.78 -4.34 -16.50
N MET A 89 12.61 -4.82 -17.73
CA MET A 89 12.46 -6.24 -18.02
C MET A 89 13.76 -7.01 -17.79
N GLU A 90 14.91 -6.46 -18.19
CA GLU A 90 16.23 -7.03 -17.87
C GLU A 90 16.44 -7.16 -16.36
N ARG A 91 15.99 -6.16 -15.59
CA ARG A 91 16.05 -6.20 -14.12
C ARG A 91 15.07 -7.22 -13.53
N MET A 92 13.90 -7.44 -14.14
CA MET A 92 13.01 -8.54 -13.74
C MET A 92 13.67 -9.91 -13.98
N ASP A 93 14.35 -10.09 -15.11
CA ASP A 93 15.10 -11.32 -15.39
C ASP A 93 16.21 -11.57 -14.35
N GLU A 94 16.83 -10.51 -13.82
CA GLU A 94 17.80 -10.61 -12.73
C GLU A 94 17.18 -11.16 -11.43
N VAL A 95 15.93 -10.80 -11.11
CA VAL A 95 15.21 -11.39 -9.96
C VAL A 95 15.03 -12.90 -10.14
N LYS A 96 14.70 -13.32 -11.37
CA LYS A 96 14.60 -14.74 -11.73
C LYS A 96 15.96 -15.44 -11.64
N ALA A 97 17.04 -14.79 -12.10
CA ALA A 97 18.40 -15.31 -11.98
C ALA A 97 18.83 -15.50 -10.51
N LEU A 98 18.52 -14.53 -9.65
CA LEU A 98 18.79 -14.60 -8.21
C LEU A 98 18.05 -15.78 -7.56
N LYS A 99 16.76 -15.97 -7.88
CA LYS A 99 15.98 -17.12 -7.41
C LYS A 99 16.50 -18.46 -7.94
N ASN A 100 16.96 -18.52 -9.19
CA ASN A 100 17.55 -19.74 -9.76
C ASN A 100 18.88 -20.09 -9.10
N LYS A 101 19.68 -19.08 -8.70
CA LYS A 101 20.91 -19.29 -7.94
C LYS A 101 20.62 -19.81 -6.53
N TYR A 102 19.53 -19.35 -5.92
CA TYR A 102 19.11 -19.76 -4.57
C TYR A 102 17.68 -20.36 -4.58
N PRO A 103 17.49 -21.59 -5.09
CA PRO A 103 16.17 -22.20 -5.21
C PRO A 103 15.39 -22.30 -3.89
N GLY A 104 16.07 -22.36 -2.74
CA GLY A 104 15.42 -22.40 -1.43
C GLY A 104 14.81 -21.06 -0.97
N MET A 105 15.29 -19.94 -1.52
CA MET A 105 14.92 -18.59 -1.07
C MET A 105 13.43 -18.31 -1.27
N LYS A 106 12.74 -17.75 -0.28
CA LYS A 106 11.33 -17.32 -0.44
C LYS A 106 11.27 -15.82 -0.70
N ILE A 107 10.66 -15.40 -1.81
CA ILE A 107 10.50 -13.99 -2.16
C ILE A 107 9.05 -13.54 -1.90
N TYR A 108 8.86 -12.66 -0.93
CA TYR A 108 7.61 -11.96 -0.65
C TYR A 108 7.67 -10.61 -1.35
N ALA A 109 7.08 -10.54 -2.55
CA ALA A 109 7.19 -9.36 -3.39
C ALA A 109 6.03 -8.39 -3.16
N PHE A 110 6.28 -7.11 -3.39
CA PHE A 110 5.22 -6.13 -3.57
C PHE A 110 5.58 -5.15 -4.67
N ASN A 111 4.56 -4.63 -5.33
CA ASN A 111 4.70 -3.63 -6.37
C ASN A 111 3.52 -2.66 -6.34
N VAL A 112 3.73 -1.45 -6.84
CA VAL A 112 2.70 -0.42 -6.82
C VAL A 112 1.98 -0.38 -8.16
N LEU A 113 0.66 -0.23 -8.12
CA LEU A 113 -0.14 0.20 -9.24
C LEU A 113 -0.21 1.72 -9.24
N MET A 114 0.20 2.32 -10.35
CA MET A 114 0.45 3.76 -10.41
C MET A 114 -0.83 4.58 -10.16
N ARG A 115 -0.66 5.66 -9.39
CA ARG A 115 -1.66 6.69 -9.05
C ARG A 115 -2.38 7.31 -10.27
N THR A 116 -3.48 8.02 -10.01
CA THR A 116 -4.26 8.74 -11.05
C THR A 116 -3.55 9.97 -11.64
N SER A 117 -2.48 10.47 -11.01
CA SER A 117 -1.79 11.70 -11.42
C SER A 117 -0.25 11.60 -11.43
N ILE A 118 0.44 12.73 -11.55
CA ILE A 118 1.89 12.85 -11.44
C ILE A 118 2.33 13.13 -9.99
N SER A 119 3.63 13.25 -9.74
CA SER A 119 4.15 13.75 -8.46
C SER A 119 4.17 15.27 -8.42
N THR A 120 3.84 15.87 -7.27
CA THR A 120 3.98 17.31 -7.04
C THR A 120 5.37 17.63 -6.50
N LEU A 121 6.28 18.09 -7.37
CA LEU A 121 7.67 18.42 -7.01
C LEU A 121 7.90 19.92 -6.79
N SER A 122 6.92 20.74 -7.17
CA SER A 122 6.93 22.19 -7.01
C SER A 122 5.50 22.74 -7.07
N THR A 123 5.30 23.97 -6.61
CA THR A 123 4.01 24.67 -6.74
C THR A 123 3.52 24.73 -8.20
N ALA A 124 4.45 24.89 -9.15
CA ALA A 124 4.16 24.91 -10.58
C ALA A 124 3.63 23.56 -11.11
N SER A 125 3.95 22.44 -10.45
CA SER A 125 3.45 21.12 -10.85
C SER A 125 2.04 20.81 -10.34
N ILE A 126 1.48 21.61 -9.43
CA ILE A 126 0.14 21.38 -8.85
C ILE A 126 -0.95 21.52 -9.91
N GLU A 127 -0.83 22.49 -10.81
CA GLU A 127 -1.80 22.68 -11.89
C GLU A 127 -1.80 21.47 -12.85
N ASN A 128 -0.61 21.05 -13.30
CA ASN A 128 -0.47 19.85 -14.12
C ASN A 128 -0.94 18.59 -13.40
N TRP A 129 -0.73 18.51 -12.08
CA TRP A 129 -1.25 17.43 -11.26
C TRP A 129 -2.78 17.38 -11.29
N ASN A 130 -3.46 18.53 -11.17
CA ASN A 130 -4.92 18.59 -11.28
C ASN A 130 -5.39 18.16 -12.67
N TYR A 131 -4.77 18.69 -13.73
CA TYR A 131 -5.15 18.36 -15.11
C TYR A 131 -4.92 16.90 -15.45
N VAL A 132 -3.79 16.29 -15.06
CA VAL A 132 -3.54 14.86 -15.31
C VAL A 132 -4.49 13.99 -14.51
N ASN A 133 -4.82 14.37 -13.27
CA ASN A 133 -5.81 13.65 -12.47
C ASN A 133 -7.20 13.67 -13.12
N GLU A 134 -7.63 14.84 -13.60
CA GLU A 134 -8.90 15.01 -14.33
C GLU A 134 -8.88 14.19 -15.63
N TYR A 135 -7.80 14.29 -16.41
CA TYR A 135 -7.61 13.54 -17.66
C TYR A 135 -7.76 12.04 -17.40
N SER A 136 -7.07 11.50 -16.40
CA SER A 136 -7.10 10.07 -16.07
C SER A 136 -8.52 9.60 -15.76
N GLN A 137 -9.26 10.37 -14.94
CA GLN A 137 -10.65 10.06 -14.60
C GLN A 137 -11.58 10.12 -15.82
N LEU A 138 -11.44 11.15 -16.66
CA LEU A 138 -12.28 11.33 -17.83
C LEU A 138 -12.02 10.27 -18.90
N VAL A 139 -10.77 9.85 -19.12
CA VAL A 139 -10.47 8.74 -20.04
C VAL A 139 -11.24 7.48 -19.64
N HIS A 140 -11.24 7.14 -18.35
CA HIS A 140 -12.02 6.00 -17.87
C HIS A 140 -13.54 6.21 -18.00
N LYS A 141 -14.05 7.40 -17.66
CA LYS A 141 -15.49 7.72 -17.81
C LYS A 141 -15.94 7.68 -19.27
N ALA A 142 -15.10 8.14 -20.20
CA ALA A 142 -15.37 8.09 -21.63
C ALA A 142 -15.46 6.64 -22.14
N GLU A 143 -14.60 5.72 -21.66
CA GLU A 143 -14.70 4.29 -21.96
C GLU A 143 -16.02 3.67 -21.45
N LEU A 144 -16.53 4.12 -20.29
CA LEU A 144 -17.75 3.58 -19.68
C LEU A 144 -19.05 4.15 -20.24
N TYR A 145 -19.11 5.46 -20.43
CA TYR A 145 -20.35 6.19 -20.70
C TYR A 145 -20.42 6.81 -22.10
N ASN A 146 -19.28 6.89 -22.80
CA ASN A 146 -19.16 7.40 -24.17
C ASN A 146 -19.82 8.77 -24.39
N ARG A 147 -19.74 9.67 -23.40
CA ARG A 147 -20.35 11.01 -23.48
C ARG A 147 -19.49 11.95 -24.32
N GLU A 148 -20.13 12.82 -25.08
CA GLU A 148 -19.43 13.81 -25.92
C GLU A 148 -18.70 14.87 -25.08
N GLU A 149 -19.29 15.29 -23.96
CA GLU A 149 -18.69 16.22 -23.00
C GLU A 149 -17.34 15.72 -22.47
N ASP A 150 -17.24 14.43 -22.13
CA ASP A 150 -16.00 13.83 -21.64
C ASP A 150 -14.92 13.86 -22.73
N ARG A 151 -15.26 13.52 -23.98
CA ARG A 151 -14.32 13.52 -25.11
C ARG A 151 -13.81 14.92 -25.44
N LEU A 152 -14.69 15.91 -25.43
CA LEU A 152 -14.31 17.31 -25.65
C LEU A 152 -13.35 17.79 -24.55
N ARG A 153 -13.68 17.53 -23.28
CA ARG A 153 -12.84 17.92 -22.15
C ARG A 153 -11.49 17.21 -22.14
N ILE A 154 -11.44 15.93 -22.53
CA ILE A 154 -10.18 15.19 -22.72
C ILE A 154 -9.30 15.93 -23.75
N SER A 155 -9.85 16.31 -24.90
CA SER A 155 -9.09 17.02 -25.94
C SER A 155 -8.58 18.39 -25.47
N GLU A 156 -9.36 19.11 -24.67
CA GLU A 156 -8.91 20.35 -24.03
C GLU A 156 -7.75 20.10 -23.06
N LEU A 157 -7.85 19.07 -22.21
CA LEU A 157 -6.80 18.71 -21.26
C LEU A 157 -5.50 18.29 -21.98
N GLU A 158 -5.59 17.58 -23.10
CA GLU A 158 -4.43 17.24 -23.92
C GLU A 158 -3.71 18.48 -24.49
N ALA A 159 -4.45 19.57 -24.72
CA ALA A 159 -3.87 20.85 -25.14
C ALA A 159 -3.33 21.68 -23.96
N LEU A 160 -3.92 21.56 -22.76
CA LEU A 160 -3.51 22.28 -21.55
C LEU A 160 -2.29 21.65 -20.87
N ILE A 161 -2.22 20.32 -20.83
CA ILE A 161 -1.12 19.59 -20.21
C ILE A 161 0.11 19.68 -21.13
N PRO A 162 1.29 20.09 -20.64
CA PRO A 162 2.50 20.06 -21.43
C PRO A 162 2.74 18.65 -21.98
N SER A 163 2.94 18.51 -23.29
CA SER A 163 3.03 17.20 -23.97
C SER A 163 4.01 16.25 -23.28
N LYS A 164 5.17 16.76 -22.86
CA LYS A 164 6.19 15.95 -22.18
C LYS A 164 5.71 15.38 -20.85
N VAL A 165 4.85 16.09 -20.11
CA VAL A 165 4.24 15.63 -18.86
C VAL A 165 3.27 14.48 -19.14
N LEU A 166 2.35 14.67 -20.09
CA LEU A 166 1.37 13.65 -20.46
C LEU A 166 2.04 12.40 -21.05
N GLU A 167 2.99 12.57 -21.96
CA GLU A 167 3.78 11.46 -22.53
C GLU A 167 4.52 10.67 -21.45
N THR A 168 5.13 11.37 -20.48
CA THR A 168 5.83 10.73 -19.37
C THR A 168 4.85 9.95 -18.49
N TYR A 169 3.71 10.54 -18.14
CA TYR A 169 2.66 9.88 -17.37
C TYR A 169 2.18 8.59 -18.06
N LEU A 170 1.79 8.67 -19.34
CA LEU A 170 1.30 7.52 -20.10
C LEU A 170 2.38 6.44 -20.29
N TYR A 171 3.62 6.84 -20.56
CA TYR A 171 4.74 5.92 -20.68
C TYR A 171 5.03 5.19 -19.36
N SER A 172 5.07 5.93 -18.24
CA SER A 172 5.29 5.35 -16.91
C SER A 172 4.18 4.37 -16.53
N ARG A 173 2.92 4.66 -16.87
CA ARG A 173 1.81 3.71 -16.68
C ARG A 173 1.99 2.43 -17.49
N LYS A 174 2.30 2.55 -18.78
CA LYS A 174 2.57 1.37 -19.63
C LYS A 174 3.71 0.52 -19.07
N LYS A 175 4.79 1.16 -18.63
CA LYS A 175 5.94 0.48 -18.00
C LYS A 175 5.52 -0.24 -16.71
N ASN A 176 4.82 0.43 -15.82
CA ASN A 176 4.33 -0.13 -14.57
C ASN A 176 3.38 -1.32 -14.80
N ALA A 177 2.46 -1.21 -15.77
CA ALA A 177 1.55 -2.29 -16.13
C ALA A 177 2.29 -3.55 -16.61
N LEU A 178 3.37 -3.40 -17.39
CA LEU A 178 4.20 -4.53 -17.83
C LEU A 178 4.94 -5.19 -16.65
N VAL A 179 5.51 -4.39 -15.74
CA VAL A 179 6.18 -4.89 -14.53
C VAL A 179 5.18 -5.63 -13.62
N ASN A 180 3.97 -5.10 -13.44
CA ASN A 180 2.92 -5.76 -12.66
C ASN A 180 2.47 -7.09 -13.29
N LYS A 181 2.27 -7.13 -14.61
CA LYS A 181 1.95 -8.39 -15.32
C LYS A 181 3.05 -9.44 -15.16
N MET A 182 4.32 -9.05 -15.33
CA MET A 182 5.46 -9.94 -15.14
C MET A 182 5.57 -10.42 -13.67
N SER A 183 5.23 -9.57 -12.71
CA SER A 183 5.19 -9.94 -11.29
C SER A 183 4.14 -11.02 -11.00
N VAL A 184 2.97 -10.97 -11.66
CA VAL A 184 1.95 -12.03 -11.57
C VAL A 184 2.46 -13.34 -12.20
N GLU A 185 3.14 -13.27 -13.34
CA GLU A 185 3.80 -14.46 -13.95
C GLU A 185 4.86 -15.05 -13.00
N PHE A 186 5.62 -14.22 -12.27
CA PHE A 186 6.61 -14.71 -11.31
C PHE A 186 6.00 -15.50 -10.15
N VAL A 187 4.79 -15.17 -9.72
CA VAL A 187 4.07 -15.99 -8.72
C VAL A 187 3.63 -17.32 -9.33
N LYS A 188 3.13 -17.32 -10.56
CA LYS A 188 2.75 -18.54 -11.31
C LYS A 188 3.95 -19.47 -11.50
N GLU A 189 5.11 -18.92 -11.84
CA GLU A 189 6.36 -19.66 -12.03
C GLU A 189 7.01 -20.10 -10.70
N GLY A 190 6.48 -19.67 -9.55
CA GLY A 190 7.05 -19.97 -8.23
C GLY A 190 8.33 -19.21 -7.89
N ILE A 191 8.64 -18.15 -8.67
CA ILE A 191 9.75 -17.23 -8.38
C ILE A 191 9.39 -16.39 -7.15
N PHE A 192 8.21 -15.78 -7.17
CA PHE A 192 7.61 -15.13 -6.01
C PHE A 192 6.78 -16.13 -5.21
N HIS A 193 7.00 -16.13 -3.90
CA HIS A 193 6.20 -16.91 -2.96
C HIS A 193 4.76 -16.38 -2.88
N CYS A 194 4.64 -15.05 -2.78
CA CYS A 194 3.40 -14.29 -2.87
C CYS A 194 3.70 -12.87 -3.38
N LEU A 195 2.65 -12.15 -3.77
CA LEU A 195 2.74 -10.79 -4.30
C LEU A 195 1.61 -9.91 -3.73
N SER A 196 1.95 -8.75 -3.16
CA SER A 196 0.95 -7.70 -2.93
C SER A 196 1.09 -6.60 -3.98
N ILE A 197 0.06 -6.40 -4.81
CA ILE A 197 -0.03 -5.24 -5.69
C ILE A 197 -0.85 -4.17 -4.98
N VAL A 198 -0.23 -3.04 -4.66
CA VAL A 198 -0.87 -1.98 -3.89
C VAL A 198 -1.18 -0.77 -4.76
N GLN A 199 -2.37 -0.20 -4.65
CA GLN A 199 -2.77 1.00 -5.37
C GLN A 199 -2.33 2.25 -4.61
N GLU A 200 -1.56 3.09 -5.29
CA GLU A 200 -1.19 4.42 -4.81
C GLU A 200 -2.24 5.46 -5.22
N ASP A 201 -2.47 6.49 -4.39
CA ASP A 201 -3.25 7.70 -4.64
C ASP A 201 -4.20 7.64 -5.84
N SER A 202 -5.40 7.15 -5.57
CA SER A 202 -6.39 6.83 -6.59
C SER A 202 -7.73 7.50 -6.31
N THR A 203 -8.65 7.35 -7.26
CA THR A 203 -10.04 7.76 -7.10
C THR A 203 -10.96 6.67 -7.66
N PRO A 204 -12.27 6.68 -7.37
CA PRO A 204 -13.21 5.70 -7.90
C PRO A 204 -13.20 5.58 -9.44
N TYR A 205 -12.79 6.64 -10.14
CA TYR A 205 -12.53 6.62 -11.58
C TYR A 205 -11.03 6.82 -11.87
N GLY A 206 -10.59 6.42 -13.05
CA GLY A 206 -9.24 6.69 -13.52
C GLY A 206 -8.67 5.54 -14.32
N MET A 207 -7.60 5.81 -15.07
CA MET A 207 -6.96 4.85 -15.96
C MET A 207 -6.46 3.59 -15.23
N GLN A 208 -6.25 3.66 -13.91
CA GLN A 208 -5.88 2.52 -13.06
C GLN A 208 -6.93 1.41 -13.05
N LYS A 209 -8.20 1.73 -13.23
CA LYS A 209 -9.28 0.73 -13.20
C LYS A 209 -9.12 -0.32 -14.29
N LYS A 210 -8.67 0.08 -15.48
CA LYS A 210 -8.38 -0.86 -16.58
C LYS A 210 -7.26 -1.84 -16.22
N GLU A 211 -6.17 -1.34 -15.64
CA GLU A 211 -5.05 -2.17 -15.20
C GLU A 211 -5.45 -3.12 -14.06
N GLN A 212 -6.29 -2.65 -13.13
CA GLN A 212 -6.83 -3.49 -12.06
C GLN A 212 -7.70 -4.63 -12.61
N VAL A 213 -8.54 -4.37 -13.61
CA VAL A 213 -9.34 -5.40 -14.28
C VAL A 213 -8.43 -6.41 -14.96
N GLU A 214 -7.48 -5.94 -15.77
CA GLU A 214 -6.52 -6.82 -16.47
C GLU A 214 -5.74 -7.71 -15.51
N LEU A 215 -5.24 -7.15 -14.39
CA LEU A 215 -4.53 -7.92 -13.36
C LEU A 215 -5.44 -8.90 -12.64
N SER A 216 -6.66 -8.48 -12.28
CA SER A 216 -7.64 -9.36 -11.61
C SER A 216 -8.03 -10.54 -12.48
N GLU A 217 -8.21 -10.31 -13.79
CA GLU A 217 -8.47 -11.37 -14.75
C GLU A 217 -7.28 -12.32 -14.88
N LEU A 218 -6.06 -11.79 -14.96
CA LEU A 218 -4.83 -12.60 -15.01
C LEU A 218 -4.68 -13.48 -13.77
N ILE A 219 -4.85 -12.90 -12.57
CA ILE A 219 -4.80 -13.60 -11.28
C ILE A 219 -5.84 -14.72 -11.23
N ARG A 220 -7.08 -14.42 -11.66
CA ARG A 220 -8.17 -15.40 -11.71
C ARG A 220 -7.86 -16.54 -12.68
N ASN A 221 -7.41 -16.22 -13.90
CA ASN A 221 -7.11 -17.20 -14.94
C ASN A 221 -5.98 -18.16 -14.52
N TYR A 222 -5.05 -17.69 -13.69
CA TYR A 222 -3.98 -18.52 -13.13
C TYR A 222 -4.32 -19.17 -11.78
N GLY A 223 -5.49 -18.88 -11.20
CA GLY A 223 -5.90 -19.43 -9.91
C GLY A 223 -5.04 -18.92 -8.73
N LEU A 224 -4.50 -17.71 -8.79
CA LEU A 224 -3.51 -17.19 -7.83
C LEU A 224 -4.10 -16.34 -6.69
N HIS A 225 -5.42 -16.37 -6.50
CA HIS A 225 -6.17 -15.57 -5.50
C HIS A 225 -5.79 -15.79 -4.03
N GLU A 226 -5.07 -16.87 -3.71
CA GLU A 226 -4.52 -17.15 -2.37
C GLU A 226 -3.08 -16.65 -2.19
N LYS A 227 -2.40 -16.27 -3.29
CA LYS A 227 -1.00 -15.83 -3.28
C LYS A 227 -0.82 -14.38 -3.71
N ILE A 228 -1.85 -13.76 -4.29
CA ILE A 228 -1.80 -12.39 -4.80
C ILE A 228 -2.94 -11.57 -4.22
N SER A 229 -2.61 -10.39 -3.71
CA SER A 229 -3.57 -9.35 -3.32
C SER A 229 -3.51 -8.14 -4.23
N LEU A 230 -4.64 -7.45 -4.37
CA LEU A 230 -4.79 -6.16 -5.04
C LEU A 230 -5.69 -5.23 -4.21
N HIS A 231 -5.11 -4.22 -3.57
CA HIS A 231 -5.80 -3.30 -2.66
C HIS A 231 -5.10 -1.92 -2.59
N ASN A 232 -5.71 -0.91 -1.99
CA ASN A 232 -5.05 0.37 -1.69
C ASN A 232 -4.09 0.24 -0.49
N GLY A 233 -3.19 1.23 -0.34
CA GLY A 233 -2.25 1.31 0.79
C GLY A 233 -0.81 1.00 0.38
N THR A 234 -0.16 1.97 -0.27
CA THR A 234 1.22 1.82 -0.76
C THR A 234 2.24 1.77 0.36
N ASP A 235 2.11 2.65 1.35
CA ASP A 235 3.11 2.80 2.41
C ASP A 235 3.04 1.65 3.43
N GLU A 236 1.92 0.89 3.45
CA GLU A 236 1.73 -0.29 4.29
C GLU A 236 2.31 -1.57 3.67
N ALA A 237 2.62 -1.57 2.36
CA ALA A 237 2.96 -2.79 1.61
C ALA A 237 4.18 -3.55 2.17
N GLY A 238 5.21 -2.80 2.59
CA GLY A 238 6.40 -3.36 3.22
C GLY A 238 6.08 -4.04 4.55
N CYS A 239 5.29 -3.37 5.40
CA CYS A 239 4.82 -3.92 6.67
C CYS A 239 3.95 -5.16 6.46
N LEU A 240 3.06 -5.13 5.47
CA LEU A 240 2.16 -6.22 5.15
C LEU A 240 2.91 -7.47 4.68
N CYS A 241 3.84 -7.33 3.74
CA CYS A 241 4.69 -8.44 3.30
C CYS A 241 5.59 -8.97 4.41
N MET A 242 6.12 -8.09 5.27
CA MET A 242 6.89 -8.49 6.44
C MET A 242 6.03 -9.28 7.43
N ALA A 243 4.82 -8.80 7.75
CA ALA A 243 3.88 -9.48 8.63
C ALA A 243 3.56 -10.90 8.12
N LYS A 244 3.27 -11.01 6.81
CA LYS A 244 2.99 -12.29 6.16
C LYS A 244 4.20 -13.24 6.22
N ALA A 245 5.40 -12.74 5.93
CA ALA A 245 6.62 -13.53 5.98
C ALA A 245 6.92 -14.06 7.40
N ILE A 246 6.70 -13.23 8.42
CA ILE A 246 6.86 -13.62 9.83
C ILE A 246 5.80 -14.65 10.22
N ALA A 247 4.53 -14.44 9.83
CA ALA A 247 3.44 -15.36 10.14
C ALA A 247 3.71 -16.75 9.54
N ASP A 248 4.11 -16.80 8.27
CA ASP A 248 4.46 -18.06 7.60
C ASP A 248 5.68 -18.73 8.24
N TYR A 249 6.69 -17.96 8.62
CA TYR A 249 7.90 -18.49 9.26
C TYR A 249 7.61 -19.10 10.63
N LYS A 250 6.79 -18.43 11.44
CA LYS A 250 6.45 -18.86 12.81
C LYS A 250 5.25 -19.79 12.87
N GLY A 251 4.53 -19.99 11.75
CA GLY A 251 3.27 -20.73 11.73
C GLY A 251 2.15 -20.04 12.52
N ILE A 252 2.18 -18.70 12.61
CA ILE A 252 1.17 -17.92 13.32
C ILE A 252 -0.13 -17.95 12.51
N LYS A 253 -1.24 -18.23 13.20
CA LYS A 253 -2.59 -18.09 12.67
C LYS A 253 -3.33 -17.12 13.55
N THR A 254 -3.79 -16.02 12.97
CA THR A 254 -4.44 -14.94 13.71
C THR A 254 -5.92 -14.92 13.37
N LYS A 255 -6.78 -14.84 14.38
CA LYS A 255 -8.22 -14.71 14.23
C LYS A 255 -8.70 -13.57 15.12
N LEU A 256 -9.32 -12.55 14.53
CA LEU A 256 -9.74 -11.34 15.24
C LEU A 256 -11.23 -11.11 15.01
N SER A 257 -11.96 -10.70 16.05
CA SER A 257 -13.22 -10.00 15.83
C SER A 257 -12.89 -8.59 15.33
N TYR A 258 -13.69 -8.01 14.45
CA TYR A 258 -13.63 -6.58 14.17
C TYR A 258 -14.95 -5.90 14.46
N VAL A 259 -14.88 -4.65 14.93
CA VAL A 259 -16.05 -3.82 15.25
C VAL A 259 -15.80 -2.38 14.82
N TYR A 260 -16.80 -1.78 14.17
CA TYR A 260 -16.76 -0.35 13.83
C TYR A 260 -17.36 0.47 14.98
N LEU A 261 -16.71 1.58 15.29
CA LEU A 261 -17.26 2.57 16.23
C LEU A 261 -18.39 3.38 15.59
N ASN A 262 -18.21 3.77 14.33
CA ASN A 262 -19.22 4.46 13.53
C ASN A 262 -19.83 3.52 12.48
N ASP A 263 -21.15 3.62 12.28
CA ASP A 263 -21.90 2.76 11.37
C ASP A 263 -21.83 3.28 9.92
N ASN A 264 -20.65 3.13 9.31
CA ASN A 264 -20.41 3.57 7.93
C ASN A 264 -19.58 2.56 7.12
N ARG A 265 -19.55 1.30 7.55
CA ARG A 265 -18.78 0.21 6.92
C ARG A 265 -19.05 0.10 5.42
N ASP A 266 -20.32 0.19 5.03
CA ASP A 266 -20.76 -0.04 3.64
C ASP A 266 -20.75 1.23 2.78
N THR A 267 -20.36 2.37 3.34
CA THR A 267 -20.40 3.68 2.66
C THR A 267 -19.07 4.42 2.69
N PHE A 268 -18.16 4.09 3.62
CA PHE A 268 -16.91 4.79 3.78
C PHE A 268 -15.83 4.30 2.80
N ALA A 269 -15.40 5.21 1.92
CA ALA A 269 -14.14 5.10 1.18
C ALA A 269 -13.15 6.12 1.76
N ALA A 270 -11.92 5.68 2.04
CA ALA A 270 -10.89 6.59 2.53
C ALA A 270 -10.43 7.53 1.40
N SER A 271 -9.91 8.69 1.78
CA SER A 271 -9.27 9.62 0.85
C SER A 271 -8.15 8.89 0.09
N TYR A 272 -8.00 9.23 -1.19
CA TYR A 272 -6.99 8.63 -2.07
C TYR A 272 -7.19 7.14 -2.38
N GLU A 273 -8.34 6.56 -1.99
CA GLU A 273 -8.71 5.20 -2.33
C GLU A 273 -9.81 5.15 -3.39
N ASP A 274 -9.95 3.99 -4.03
CA ASP A 274 -10.84 3.81 -5.17
C ASP A 274 -11.97 2.80 -4.91
N ARG A 275 -12.15 2.42 -3.65
CA ARG A 275 -13.08 1.39 -3.18
C ARG A 275 -13.42 1.61 -1.70
N LEU A 276 -14.33 0.80 -1.15
CA LEU A 276 -14.71 0.93 0.26
C LEU A 276 -13.54 0.51 1.15
N PHE A 277 -13.36 1.23 2.27
CA PHE A 277 -12.32 0.91 3.26
C PHE A 277 -12.43 -0.55 3.74
N HIS A 278 -13.66 -1.05 3.90
CA HIS A 278 -13.89 -2.43 4.31
C HIS A 278 -13.31 -3.46 3.33
N GLU A 279 -13.35 -3.20 2.02
CA GLU A 279 -12.77 -4.09 1.00
C GLU A 279 -11.24 -4.13 1.11
N ASN A 280 -10.61 -2.98 1.40
CA ASN A 280 -9.17 -2.92 1.68
C ASN A 280 -8.84 -3.68 2.97
N LEU A 281 -9.58 -3.46 4.06
CA LEU A 281 -9.39 -4.17 5.32
C LEU A 281 -9.42 -5.70 5.14
N LEU A 282 -10.40 -6.23 4.42
CA LEU A 282 -10.51 -7.67 4.14
C LEU A 282 -9.34 -8.17 3.29
N SER A 283 -8.95 -7.41 2.26
CA SER A 283 -7.85 -7.78 1.35
C SER A 283 -6.50 -7.80 2.07
N HIS A 284 -6.19 -6.77 2.86
CA HIS A 284 -5.01 -6.69 3.71
C HIS A 284 -4.97 -7.86 4.71
N SER A 285 -6.07 -8.09 5.42
CA SER A 285 -6.15 -9.15 6.44
C SER A 285 -5.97 -10.54 5.83
N LYS A 286 -6.64 -10.81 4.71
CA LYS A 286 -6.49 -12.08 4.00
C LYS A 286 -5.04 -12.31 3.58
N PHE A 287 -4.39 -11.31 2.97
CA PHE A 287 -3.00 -11.44 2.54
C PHE A 287 -2.05 -11.67 3.72
N ALA A 288 -2.27 -11.00 4.85
CA ALA A 288 -1.50 -11.19 6.08
C ALA A 288 -1.75 -12.54 6.77
N GLY A 289 -2.75 -13.32 6.33
CA GLY A 289 -3.16 -14.57 6.99
C GLY A 289 -3.98 -14.35 8.26
N ILE A 290 -4.68 -13.22 8.36
CA ILE A 290 -5.57 -12.86 9.46
C ILE A 290 -7.02 -13.20 9.07
N GLU A 291 -7.65 -14.06 9.86
CA GLU A 291 -9.08 -14.34 9.76
C GLU A 291 -9.87 -13.26 10.53
N LEU A 292 -10.61 -12.42 9.81
CA LEU A 292 -11.50 -11.44 10.40
C LEU A 292 -12.91 -12.01 10.58
N VAL A 293 -13.46 -11.88 11.78
CA VAL A 293 -14.83 -12.26 12.13
C VAL A 293 -15.63 -11.01 12.50
N ASP A 294 -16.80 -10.87 11.90
CA ASP A 294 -17.65 -9.70 12.09
C ASP A 294 -18.37 -9.74 13.44
N GLY A 295 -18.03 -8.81 14.34
CA GLY A 295 -18.76 -8.57 15.58
C GLY A 295 -18.81 -9.71 16.61
N ASP A 296 -18.07 -10.81 16.41
CA ASP A 296 -18.04 -11.93 17.34
C ASP A 296 -17.18 -11.63 18.58
N LEU A 297 -17.81 -10.95 19.55
CA LEU A 297 -17.20 -10.63 20.83
C LEU A 297 -16.99 -11.86 21.74
N SER A 298 -17.20 -13.10 21.28
CA SER A 298 -16.69 -14.28 21.98
C SER A 298 -15.17 -14.42 21.83
N LEU A 299 -14.58 -13.88 20.77
CA LEU A 299 -13.13 -13.89 20.54
C LEU A 299 -12.38 -12.98 21.53
N GLU A 300 -11.17 -13.39 21.93
CA GLU A 300 -10.32 -12.61 22.85
C GLU A 300 -9.76 -11.35 22.21
N ASP A 301 -9.42 -11.44 20.92
CA ASP A 301 -8.82 -10.37 20.14
C ASP A 301 -9.87 -9.59 19.36
N VAL A 302 -9.89 -8.27 19.56
CA VAL A 302 -10.88 -7.37 18.94
C VAL A 302 -10.18 -6.19 18.28
N LEU A 303 -10.33 -6.08 16.96
CA LEU A 303 -9.96 -4.91 16.16
C LEU A 303 -11.10 -3.89 16.21
N VAL A 304 -10.90 -2.79 16.93
CA VAL A 304 -11.82 -1.65 16.96
C VAL A 304 -11.41 -0.65 15.89
N ILE A 305 -12.34 -0.33 14.99
CA ILE A 305 -12.11 0.52 13.83
C ILE A 305 -12.80 1.87 14.06
N TYR A 306 -12.00 2.92 13.99
CA TYR A 306 -12.45 4.30 14.10
C TYR A 306 -12.38 5.01 12.75
N THR A 307 -13.55 5.23 12.16
CA THR A 307 -13.75 5.89 10.86
C THR A 307 -14.26 7.32 11.05
N PRO A 308 -14.15 8.23 10.05
CA PRO A 308 -14.79 9.54 10.13
C PRO A 308 -16.31 9.44 10.07
N VAL A 309 -17.01 10.57 10.28
CA VAL A 309 -18.47 10.62 10.09
C VAL A 309 -18.83 10.36 8.61
N ASN A 310 -18.38 11.26 7.73
CA ASN A 310 -18.68 11.19 6.28
C ASN A 310 -17.43 11.25 5.40
N ARG A 311 -16.40 12.02 5.80
CA ARG A 311 -15.17 12.22 5.01
C ARG A 311 -13.94 12.33 5.92
N GLN A 312 -12.78 11.99 5.41
CA GLN A 312 -11.52 12.26 6.10
C GLN A 312 -11.09 13.72 5.90
N TYR A 313 -10.54 14.32 6.95
CA TYR A 313 -9.72 15.52 6.86
C TYR A 313 -8.25 15.12 6.79
N GLU A 314 -7.38 15.99 6.30
CA GLU A 314 -5.93 15.81 6.42
C GLU A 314 -5.50 15.94 7.88
N ALA A 315 -4.71 15.00 8.39
CA ALA A 315 -4.15 15.11 9.74
C ALA A 315 -3.11 16.25 9.83
N SER A 316 -2.45 16.56 8.72
CA SER A 316 -1.38 17.56 8.60
C SER A 316 -1.93 18.95 8.24
N ILE A 317 -2.72 19.56 9.14
CA ILE A 317 -3.20 20.94 8.95
C ILE A 317 -2.31 21.94 9.68
N GLY A 318 -1.14 22.29 9.12
CA GLY A 318 -0.30 23.41 9.59
C GLY A 318 -0.26 23.61 11.12
N ASP A 319 -0.50 24.85 11.58
CA ASP A 319 -0.56 25.21 13.01
C ASP A 319 -1.94 24.91 13.68
N GLY A 320 -2.83 24.18 12.99
CA GLY A 320 -4.22 23.96 13.40
C GLY A 320 -4.50 22.53 13.88
N THR A 321 -5.56 22.37 14.66
CA THR A 321 -6.15 21.05 14.91
C THR A 321 -7.08 20.69 13.76
N PRO A 322 -6.93 19.51 13.12
CA PRO A 322 -7.84 19.08 12.07
C PRO A 322 -9.29 19.05 12.56
N PRO A 323 -10.27 19.49 11.74
CA PRO A 323 -11.68 19.43 12.11
C PRO A 323 -12.12 18.01 12.46
N CYS A 324 -13.00 17.91 13.46
CA CYS A 324 -13.66 16.67 13.81
C CYS A 324 -15.17 16.86 13.74
N ASP A 325 -15.83 16.06 12.90
CA ASP A 325 -17.29 16.14 12.72
C ASP A 325 -18.05 15.43 13.86
N TYR A 326 -17.38 14.65 14.70
CA TYR A 326 -18.00 14.03 15.87
C TYR A 326 -18.19 15.04 17.01
N SER A 327 -19.33 14.95 17.68
CA SER A 327 -19.53 15.67 18.93
C SER A 327 -18.63 15.12 20.05
N SER A 328 -18.32 15.96 21.05
CA SER A 328 -17.59 15.51 22.24
C SER A 328 -18.31 14.40 23.00
N GLU A 329 -19.64 14.36 22.95
CA GLU A 329 -20.45 13.29 23.54
C GLU A 329 -20.22 11.96 22.82
N THR A 330 -20.28 11.97 21.48
CA THR A 330 -20.03 10.79 20.64
C THR A 330 -18.61 10.24 20.84
N LEU A 331 -17.59 11.12 20.87
CA LEU A 331 -16.21 10.70 21.12
C LEU A 331 -16.03 10.08 22.51
N ASN A 332 -16.73 10.59 23.54
CA ASN A 332 -16.73 9.98 24.87
C ASN A 332 -17.44 8.62 24.88
N GLN A 333 -18.54 8.46 24.14
CA GLN A 333 -19.22 7.17 23.99
C GLN A 333 -18.33 6.14 23.30
N PHE A 334 -17.62 6.52 22.25
CA PHE A 334 -16.62 5.69 21.58
C PHE A 334 -15.49 5.26 22.52
N ALA A 335 -14.92 6.22 23.26
CA ALA A 335 -13.88 5.93 24.24
C ALA A 335 -14.37 4.97 25.34
N LYS A 336 -15.60 5.16 25.84
CA LYS A 336 -16.22 4.27 26.82
C LYS A 336 -16.42 2.86 26.27
N ARG A 337 -16.87 2.72 25.01
CA ARG A 337 -17.05 1.42 24.35
C ARG A 337 -15.72 0.66 24.22
N VAL A 338 -14.62 1.36 23.89
CA VAL A 338 -13.28 0.77 23.87
C VAL A 338 -12.87 0.31 25.26
N ALA A 339 -13.10 1.15 26.28
CA ALA A 339 -12.79 0.83 27.66
C ALA A 339 -13.57 -0.40 28.17
N GLU A 340 -14.86 -0.48 27.87
CA GLU A 340 -15.72 -1.62 28.23
C GLU A 340 -15.21 -2.93 27.63
N LEU A 341 -14.72 -2.92 26.37
CA LEU A 341 -14.09 -4.11 25.77
C LEU A 341 -12.84 -4.54 26.56
N ILE A 342 -11.98 -3.58 26.91
CA ILE A 342 -10.75 -3.84 27.68
C ILE A 342 -11.09 -4.38 29.08
N ASP A 343 -12.06 -3.77 29.77
CA ASP A 343 -12.50 -4.18 31.12
C ASP A 343 -13.09 -5.60 31.13
N THR A 344 -13.64 -6.07 30.00
CA THR A 344 -14.08 -7.46 29.84
C THR A 344 -12.94 -8.45 29.56
N GLY A 345 -11.68 -8.00 29.60
CA GLY A 345 -10.49 -8.81 29.41
C GLY A 345 -10.09 -9.04 27.94
N LYS A 346 -10.65 -8.27 27.00
CA LYS A 346 -10.31 -8.39 25.58
C LYS A 346 -8.95 -7.75 25.28
N ARG A 347 -8.21 -8.34 24.33
CA ARG A 347 -7.05 -7.71 23.70
C ARG A 347 -7.57 -6.81 22.57
N VAL A 348 -7.49 -5.51 22.78
CA VAL A 348 -8.05 -4.53 21.84
C VAL A 348 -6.96 -3.92 20.97
N TYR A 349 -7.14 -4.03 19.65
CA TYR A 349 -6.33 -3.37 18.63
C TYR A 349 -7.12 -2.18 18.09
N PHE A 350 -6.57 -0.97 18.14
CA PHE A 350 -7.29 0.24 17.72
C PHE A 350 -6.77 0.72 16.37
N LEU A 351 -7.63 0.68 15.34
CA LEU A 351 -7.34 1.17 14.00
C LEU A 351 -7.99 2.52 13.78
N ASP A 352 -7.17 3.56 13.85
CA ASP A 352 -7.57 4.94 13.58
C ASP A 352 -7.39 5.27 12.10
N VAL A 353 -8.52 5.46 11.41
CA VAL A 353 -8.58 5.92 10.02
C VAL A 353 -9.52 7.13 9.90
N ALA A 354 -9.70 7.89 10.97
CA ALA A 354 -10.58 9.06 10.96
C ALA A 354 -10.02 10.20 10.10
N TYR A 355 -8.69 10.32 9.99
CA TYR A 355 -8.00 11.29 9.15
C TYR A 355 -7.17 10.60 8.06
N ALA A 356 -6.92 11.34 6.98
CA ALA A 356 -5.94 10.97 5.97
C ALA A 356 -4.55 11.40 6.44
N ASN A 357 -3.52 10.65 6.03
CA ASN A 357 -2.11 10.95 6.35
C ASN A 357 -1.81 11.12 7.85
N GLY A 358 -2.56 10.44 8.72
CA GLY A 358 -2.36 10.44 10.17
C GLY A 358 -3.62 10.03 10.94
N GLY A 359 -3.54 10.04 12.27
CA GLY A 359 -4.65 9.72 13.17
C GLY A 359 -5.19 10.93 13.92
N GLN A 360 -6.31 10.76 14.61
CA GLN A 360 -6.90 11.77 15.49
C GLN A 360 -6.45 11.55 16.95
N GLY A 361 -5.59 12.43 17.46
CA GLY A 361 -5.09 12.31 18.84
C GLY A 361 -6.16 12.41 19.94
N ASP A 362 -7.27 13.13 19.74
CA ASP A 362 -8.30 13.36 20.78
C ASP A 362 -9.00 12.07 21.24
N ILE A 363 -9.28 11.12 20.33
CA ILE A 363 -9.93 9.86 20.73
C ILE A 363 -9.03 9.04 21.66
N LEU A 364 -7.72 9.00 21.40
CA LEU A 364 -6.75 8.31 22.27
C LEU A 364 -6.66 8.97 23.65
N HIS A 365 -6.66 10.31 23.72
CA HIS A 365 -6.70 11.03 25.00
C HIS A 365 -7.98 10.72 25.80
N ARG A 366 -9.11 10.54 25.12
CA ARG A 366 -10.38 10.16 25.78
C ARG A 366 -10.36 8.72 26.26
N ILE A 367 -9.86 7.79 25.47
CA ILE A 367 -9.67 6.39 25.89
C ILE A 367 -8.80 6.34 27.15
N HIS A 368 -7.71 7.12 27.19
CA HIS A 368 -6.81 7.16 28.33
C HIS A 368 -7.46 7.64 29.64
N LYS A 369 -8.56 8.41 29.58
CA LYS A 369 -9.30 8.83 30.79
C LYS A 369 -10.08 7.68 31.43
N PHE A 370 -10.40 6.64 30.66
CA PHE A 370 -11.13 5.47 31.13
C PHE A 370 -10.21 4.27 31.37
N VAL A 371 -9.11 4.17 30.62
CA VAL A 371 -8.15 3.06 30.69
C VAL A 371 -6.74 3.59 30.84
N ASP A 372 -5.98 3.02 31.78
CA ASP A 372 -4.55 3.29 31.89
C ASP A 372 -3.79 2.57 30.76
N VAL A 373 -3.69 3.23 29.61
CA VAL A 373 -3.02 2.69 28.40
C VAL A 373 -1.53 2.41 28.60
N THR A 374 -0.92 2.89 29.70
CA THR A 374 0.49 2.58 30.04
C THR A 374 0.66 1.22 30.71
N LYS A 375 -0.44 0.57 31.08
CA LYS A 375 -0.50 -0.77 31.68
C LYS A 375 -0.99 -1.86 30.71
N LEU A 376 -1.32 -1.47 29.48
CA LEU A 376 -1.58 -2.36 28.36
C LEU A 376 -0.26 -2.67 27.66
#